data_AF-A0A973DPT9-F1
#
_entry.id   AF-A0A973DPT9-F1
#
_cell.length_a   1.000
_cell.length_b   1.000
_cell.length_c   1.000
_cell.angle_alpha   90.00
_cell.angle_beta   90.00
_cell.angle_gamma   90.00
#
_symmetry.space_group_name_H-M   'P 1'
#
loop_
_entity.id
_entity.type
_entity.pdbx_description
1 polymer ?
#
loop_
_entity_poly.entity_id
_entity_poly.type
_entity_poly.pdbx_seq_one_letter_code
_entity_poly.pdbx_strand_id
1 'polypeptide(L)'
;LDGSINSNKDAATTGAELTGIREDGSEPSFAAQATIIVAQSPTPDHVELIFGGNDLCSRDCVDPANCDDPIYTDAEWRQAARNGLNTLVSGMPEGSTILVGSVPRVQDIRQAGLDKQAGDQYVNCESIWSSYNVCSIVTQAAPLNGEALATRIAAVAAAQQRYNVILAEESAAYNSNSNGQNPNGIEVIAEYVDEYTPSGGTFQFGAEQINGGDCFHPNVATQSLIADLMWNANSDMP
;
A
#
# COMPACT_ATOMS: atom_id res chain seq x y z
N LEU A 1 13.96 -10.79 20.63
CA LEU A 1 13.41 -9.42 20.73
C LEU A 1 14.33 -8.63 21.63
N ASP A 2 15.09 -7.72 21.04
CA ASP A 2 15.96 -6.81 21.78
C ASP A 2 15.08 -5.79 22.52
N GLY A 3 15.21 -5.74 23.85
CA GLY A 3 14.42 -4.85 24.71
C GLY A 3 14.84 -3.37 24.64
N SER A 4 15.87 -3.04 23.86
CA SER A 4 16.28 -1.66 23.58
C SER A 4 15.53 -1.02 22.41
N ILE A 5 14.83 -1.82 21.60
CA ILE A 5 14.02 -1.34 20.47
C ILE A 5 12.72 -0.73 21.00
N ASN A 6 12.53 0.57 20.71
CA ASN A 6 11.26 1.26 20.94
C ASN A 6 10.51 1.39 19.61
N SER A 7 9.21 1.09 19.61
CA SER A 7 8.34 1.23 18.43
C SER A 7 7.26 2.26 18.66
N ASN A 8 6.98 3.11 17.67
CA ASN A 8 5.89 4.08 17.69
C ASN A 8 5.11 4.04 16.36
N LYS A 9 3.78 4.14 16.43
CA LYS A 9 2.88 4.24 15.26
C LYS A 9 1.96 5.46 15.29
N ASP A 10 2.23 6.45 16.13
CA ASP A 10 1.37 7.63 16.34
C ASP A 10 1.22 8.50 15.09
N ALA A 11 2.19 8.44 14.17
CA ALA A 11 2.12 9.13 12.88
C ALA A 11 1.27 8.39 11.83
N ALA A 12 1.03 7.09 12.02
CA ALA A 12 0.37 6.26 11.01
C ALA A 12 -1.14 6.52 10.97
N THR A 13 -1.66 6.83 9.79
CA THR A 13 -3.10 7.01 9.56
C THR A 13 -3.66 5.79 8.84
N THR A 14 -4.67 5.14 9.44
CA THR A 14 -5.35 4.00 8.83
C THR A 14 -6.20 4.46 7.65
N GLY A 15 -6.17 3.69 6.56
CA GLY A 15 -6.96 4.02 5.37
C GLY A 15 -6.40 5.18 4.56
N ALA A 16 -5.16 5.64 4.84
CA ALA A 16 -4.60 6.78 4.15
C ALA A 16 -4.10 6.47 2.74
N GLU A 17 -4.20 7.46 1.87
CA GLU A 17 -3.66 7.55 0.52
C GLU A 17 -2.40 8.44 0.53
N LEU A 18 -1.45 8.16 -0.37
CA LEU A 18 -0.17 8.89 -0.38
C LEU A 18 -0.34 10.39 -0.61
N THR A 19 -1.37 10.77 -1.38
CA THR A 19 -1.69 12.14 -1.76
C THR A 19 -2.39 12.92 -0.65
N GLY A 20 -3.03 12.25 0.31
CA GLY A 20 -3.82 12.86 1.38
C GLY A 20 -5.22 13.31 0.97
N ILE A 21 -5.81 12.70 -0.06
CA ILE A 21 -7.18 12.98 -0.52
C ILE A 21 -7.97 11.68 -0.49
N ARG A 22 -8.96 11.54 0.39
CA ARG A 22 -9.92 10.43 0.36
C ARG A 22 -11.22 10.83 -0.31
N GLU A 23 -12.00 9.80 -0.67
CA GLU A 23 -13.41 9.91 -1.08
C GLU A 23 -14.26 10.78 -0.12
N ASP A 24 -13.91 10.86 1.18
CA ASP A 24 -14.63 11.59 2.22
C ASP A 24 -13.93 12.86 2.75
N GLY A 25 -12.77 13.26 2.19
CA GLY A 25 -12.11 14.52 2.52
C GLY A 25 -10.58 14.44 2.59
N SER A 26 -9.96 15.52 3.06
CA SER A 26 -8.50 15.57 3.21
C SER A 26 -8.03 14.82 4.44
N GLU A 27 -6.90 14.12 4.32
CA GLU A 27 -6.24 13.41 5.40
C GLU A 27 -4.72 13.65 5.38
N PRO A 28 -3.97 13.20 6.40
CA PRO A 28 -2.52 13.28 6.36
C PRO A 28 -1.94 12.45 5.20
N SER A 29 -1.44 13.15 4.18
CA SER A 29 -0.63 12.55 3.10
C SER A 29 0.60 11.83 3.65
N PHE A 30 1.26 11.02 2.83
CA PHE A 30 2.51 10.38 3.25
C PHE A 30 3.55 11.42 3.70
N ALA A 31 3.68 12.55 3.01
CA ALA A 31 4.58 13.63 3.44
C ALA A 31 4.20 14.26 4.79
N ALA A 32 2.90 14.38 5.08
CA ALA A 32 2.44 14.87 6.38
C ALA A 32 2.76 13.86 7.50
N GLN A 33 2.52 12.56 7.27
CA GLN A 33 2.88 11.50 8.22
C GLN A 33 4.40 11.44 8.43
N ALA A 34 5.19 11.52 7.36
CA ALA A 34 6.66 11.59 7.43
C ALA A 34 7.16 12.79 8.25
N THR A 35 6.50 13.95 8.14
CA THR A 35 6.83 15.14 8.95
C THR A 35 6.63 14.87 10.44
N ILE A 36 5.57 14.15 10.80
CA ILE A 36 5.32 13.75 12.19
C ILE A 36 6.38 12.74 12.67
N ILE A 37 6.79 11.79 11.83
CA ILE A 37 7.84 10.80 12.14
C ILE A 37 9.16 11.49 12.49
N VAL A 38 9.67 12.37 11.61
CA VAL A 38 10.98 13.01 11.83
C VAL A 38 10.98 14.01 12.99
N ALA A 39 9.80 14.45 13.44
CA ALA A 39 9.63 15.34 14.58
C ALA A 39 9.60 14.62 15.95
N GLN A 40 9.62 13.29 15.99
CA GLN A 40 9.65 12.53 17.25
C GLN A 40 10.99 12.69 17.99
N SER A 41 10.98 12.39 19.30
CA SER A 41 12.18 12.45 20.16
C SER A 41 12.29 11.17 21.02
N PRO A 42 13.36 10.36 20.85
CA PRO A 42 14.39 10.49 19.80
C PRO A 42 13.80 10.35 18.39
N THR A 43 14.48 10.94 17.39
CA THR A 43 14.10 10.75 15.99
C THR A 43 14.31 9.29 15.60
N PRO A 44 13.34 8.62 14.94
CA PRO A 44 13.48 7.24 14.52
C PRO A 44 14.64 7.07 13.53
N ASP A 45 15.39 5.99 13.70
CA ASP A 45 16.46 5.52 12.83
C ASP A 45 16.03 4.34 11.94
N HIS A 46 14.83 3.81 12.17
CA HIS A 46 14.19 2.81 11.32
C HIS A 46 12.72 3.18 11.08
N VAL A 47 12.29 3.18 9.82
CA VAL A 47 10.90 3.47 9.43
C VAL A 47 10.38 2.40 8.49
N GLU A 48 9.32 1.70 8.89
CA GLU A 48 8.60 0.75 8.03
C GLU A 48 7.37 1.43 7.41
N LEU A 49 7.28 1.43 6.08
CA LEU A 49 6.13 1.91 5.32
C LEU A 49 5.32 0.70 4.85
N ILE A 50 4.11 0.57 5.37
CA ILE A 50 3.19 -0.50 4.97
C ILE A 50 2.07 0.13 4.14
N PHE A 51 2.05 -0.15 2.84
CA PHE A 51 0.98 0.31 1.97
C PHE A 51 -0.20 -0.67 1.98
N GLY A 52 -1.39 -0.12 2.15
CA GLY A 52 -2.64 -0.83 1.92
C GLY A 52 -3.08 -0.73 0.46
N GLY A 53 -4.38 -0.94 0.23
CA GLY A 53 -4.98 -0.83 -1.09
C GLY A 53 -5.61 0.53 -1.42
N ASN A 54 -5.57 1.52 -0.51
CA ASN A 54 -6.45 2.70 -0.60
C ASN A 54 -6.20 3.55 -1.85
N ASP A 55 -4.96 3.77 -2.25
CA ASP A 55 -4.63 4.52 -3.47
C ASP A 55 -5.27 3.91 -4.73
N LEU A 56 -5.57 2.61 -4.71
CA LEU A 56 -6.28 1.86 -5.77
C LEU A 56 -7.78 1.74 -5.49
N CYS A 57 -8.19 1.60 -4.23
CA CYS A 57 -9.55 1.24 -3.82
C CYS A 57 -10.51 2.41 -3.68
N SER A 58 -9.99 3.57 -3.32
CA SER A 58 -10.76 4.80 -3.09
C SER A 58 -10.84 5.63 -4.37
N ARG A 59 -11.28 4.98 -5.45
CA ARG A 59 -11.36 5.53 -6.81
C ARG A 59 -12.67 5.17 -7.47
N ASP A 60 -13.18 6.12 -8.22
CA ASP A 60 -14.48 6.00 -8.89
C ASP A 60 -14.37 5.30 -10.26
N CYS A 61 -13.21 5.37 -10.91
CA CYS A 61 -13.00 4.77 -12.24
C CYS A 61 -11.52 4.51 -12.54
N VAL A 62 -11.25 3.80 -13.63
CA VAL A 62 -9.88 3.61 -14.15
C VAL A 62 -9.57 4.50 -15.36
N ASP A 63 -10.58 4.96 -16.09
CA ASP A 63 -10.42 5.89 -17.22
C ASP A 63 -10.88 7.30 -16.81
N PRO A 64 -10.01 8.33 -16.88
CA PRO A 64 -10.35 9.73 -16.57
C PRO A 64 -11.48 10.30 -17.44
N ALA A 65 -11.88 9.64 -18.53
CA ALA A 65 -13.06 10.04 -19.30
C ALA A 65 -14.40 9.67 -18.62
N ASN A 66 -14.37 8.77 -17.62
CA ASN A 66 -15.56 8.20 -17.00
C ASN A 66 -15.91 8.80 -15.64
N CYS A 67 -14.97 9.45 -14.95
CA CYS A 67 -15.20 10.11 -13.66
C CYS A 67 -14.14 11.18 -13.35
N ASP A 68 -14.40 12.01 -12.33
CA ASP A 68 -13.48 13.07 -11.87
C ASP A 68 -12.40 12.56 -10.89
N ASP A 69 -12.54 11.34 -10.38
CA ASP A 69 -11.59 10.67 -9.46
C ASP A 69 -11.09 9.31 -10.02
N PRO A 70 -10.33 9.34 -11.13
CA PRO A 70 -9.73 8.14 -11.69
C PRO A 70 -8.55 7.68 -10.84
N ILE A 71 -8.20 6.40 -10.96
CA ILE A 71 -6.94 5.85 -10.42
C ILE A 71 -5.73 6.74 -10.74
N TYR A 72 -4.84 6.93 -9.78
CA TYR A 72 -3.69 7.83 -9.97
C TYR A 72 -2.82 7.36 -11.13
N THR A 73 -2.36 8.33 -11.92
CA THR A 73 -1.32 8.09 -12.90
C THR A 73 0.00 7.73 -12.21
N ASP A 74 0.89 7.03 -12.92
CA ASP A 74 2.25 6.72 -12.46
C ASP A 74 3.00 7.99 -11.97
N ALA A 75 2.76 9.14 -12.60
CA ALA A 75 3.42 10.39 -12.27
C ALA A 75 2.90 11.00 -10.95
N GLU A 76 1.58 11.03 -10.76
CA GLU A 76 0.95 11.52 -9.54
C GLU A 76 1.35 10.66 -8.34
N TRP A 77 1.22 9.35 -8.49
CA TRP A 77 1.53 8.41 -7.42
C TRP A 77 3.02 8.43 -7.05
N ARG A 78 3.91 8.43 -8.06
CA ARG A 78 5.36 8.59 -7.83
C ARG A 78 5.70 9.90 -7.13
N GLN A 79 5.07 11.01 -7.51
CA GLN A 79 5.34 12.28 -6.87
C GLN A 79 4.90 12.27 -5.41
N ALA A 80 3.77 11.65 -5.08
CA ALA A 80 3.31 11.48 -3.70
C ALA A 80 4.29 10.63 -2.86
N ALA A 81 4.76 9.50 -3.42
CA ALA A 81 5.78 8.66 -2.80
C ALA A 81 7.08 9.45 -2.55
N ARG A 82 7.57 10.19 -3.55
CA ARG A 82 8.75 11.05 -3.42
C ARG A 82 8.59 12.13 -2.37
N ASN A 83 7.42 12.74 -2.25
CA ASN A 83 7.20 13.79 -1.26
C ASN A 83 7.44 13.28 0.16
N GLY A 84 6.92 12.10 0.51
CA GLY A 84 7.16 11.51 1.83
C GLY A 84 8.57 10.96 2.00
N LEU A 85 9.12 10.28 1.00
CA LEU A 85 10.51 9.80 1.06
C LEU A 85 11.50 10.95 1.23
N ASN A 86 11.34 12.07 0.49
CA ASN A 86 12.16 13.28 0.66
C ASN A 86 12.12 13.80 2.10
N THR A 87 10.93 13.85 2.71
CA THR A 87 10.79 14.27 4.11
C THR A 87 11.56 13.34 5.04
N LEU A 88 11.41 12.02 4.89
CA LEU A 88 12.11 11.04 5.72
C LEU A 88 13.63 11.14 5.55
N VAL A 89 14.15 11.04 4.31
CA VAL A 89 15.60 11.00 4.08
C VAL A 89 16.31 12.30 4.48
N SER A 90 15.60 13.43 4.47
CA SER A 90 16.13 14.73 4.91
C SER A 90 16.10 14.92 6.44
N GLY A 91 15.19 14.22 7.14
CA GLY A 91 14.94 14.41 8.56
C GLY A 91 15.46 13.30 9.47
N MET A 92 15.73 12.10 8.93
CA MET A 92 16.25 10.96 9.69
C MET A 92 17.76 11.09 9.96
N PRO A 93 18.27 10.51 11.07
CA PRO A 93 19.71 10.47 11.36
C PRO A 93 20.53 9.77 10.27
N GLU A 94 21.81 10.14 10.12
CA GLU A 94 22.74 9.42 9.23
C GLU A 94 22.83 7.93 9.61
N GLY A 95 22.84 7.05 8.60
CA GLY A 95 22.86 5.60 8.79
C GLY A 95 21.51 4.96 9.13
N SER A 96 20.42 5.74 9.11
CA SER A 96 19.06 5.22 9.29
C SER A 96 18.56 4.45 8.07
N THR A 97 17.49 3.68 8.25
CA THR A 97 16.88 2.84 7.20
C THR A 97 15.37 3.05 7.06
N ILE A 98 14.88 2.92 5.83
CA ILE A 98 13.47 2.99 5.47
C ILE A 98 13.11 1.69 4.74
N LEU A 99 12.29 0.84 5.34
CA LEU A 99 11.74 -0.34 4.70
C LEU A 99 10.40 0.00 4.05
N VAL A 100 10.31 -0.21 2.74
CA VAL A 100 9.17 0.14 1.90
C VAL A 100 8.46 -1.14 1.48
N GLY A 101 7.34 -1.45 2.14
CA GLY A 101 6.47 -2.56 1.79
C GLY A 101 5.78 -2.35 0.44
N SER A 102 5.26 -3.43 -0.11
CA SER A 102 4.59 -3.42 -1.42
C SER A 102 3.10 -3.04 -1.31
N VAL A 103 2.54 -2.46 -2.36
CA VAL A 103 1.09 -2.33 -2.57
C VAL A 103 0.50 -3.71 -2.87
N PRO A 104 -0.51 -4.20 -2.11
CA PRO A 104 -1.04 -5.55 -2.23
C PRO A 104 -1.94 -5.73 -3.46
N ARG A 105 -2.13 -6.99 -3.88
CA ARG A 105 -2.95 -7.40 -5.02
C ARG A 105 -4.47 -7.29 -4.76
N VAL A 106 -4.99 -6.07 -4.66
CA VAL A 106 -6.43 -5.82 -4.41
C VAL A 106 -7.35 -6.37 -5.52
N GLN A 107 -6.84 -6.57 -6.73
CA GLN A 107 -7.55 -7.20 -7.85
C GLN A 107 -8.03 -8.63 -7.55
N ASP A 108 -7.41 -9.32 -6.59
CA ASP A 108 -7.75 -10.70 -6.23
C ASP A 108 -8.98 -10.75 -5.29
N ILE A 109 -9.31 -9.64 -4.60
CA ILE A 109 -10.25 -9.62 -3.46
C ILE A 109 -11.65 -10.07 -3.83
N ARG A 110 -12.17 -9.69 -5.01
CA ARG A 110 -13.51 -10.11 -5.41
C ARG A 110 -13.62 -11.63 -5.50
N GLN A 111 -12.65 -12.29 -6.15
CA GLN A 111 -12.71 -13.74 -6.27
C GLN A 111 -12.49 -14.41 -4.91
N ALA A 112 -11.53 -13.94 -4.12
CA ALA A 112 -11.26 -14.43 -2.77
C ALA A 112 -12.50 -14.36 -1.87
N GLY A 113 -13.26 -13.25 -1.91
CA GLY A 113 -14.48 -13.10 -1.14
C GLY A 113 -15.63 -13.96 -1.62
N LEU A 114 -15.81 -14.11 -2.95
CA LEU A 114 -16.82 -15.03 -3.48
C LEU A 114 -16.54 -16.48 -3.08
N ASP A 115 -15.28 -16.90 -3.13
CA ASP A 115 -14.86 -18.23 -2.70
C ASP A 115 -15.07 -18.43 -1.19
N LYS A 116 -14.80 -17.41 -0.36
CA LYS A 116 -15.09 -17.45 1.07
C LYS A 116 -16.59 -17.57 1.36
N GLN A 117 -17.41 -16.74 0.71
CA GLN A 117 -18.87 -16.78 0.83
C GLN A 117 -19.44 -18.15 0.40
N ALA A 118 -18.86 -18.77 -0.63
CA ALA A 118 -19.27 -20.12 -1.04
C ALA A 118 -18.90 -21.21 -0.02
N GLY A 119 -17.81 -21.01 0.73
CA GLY A 119 -17.33 -21.94 1.76
C GLY A 119 -17.94 -21.76 3.15
N ASP A 120 -18.58 -20.62 3.43
CA ASP A 120 -19.17 -20.30 4.74
C ASP A 120 -20.53 -19.60 4.59
N GLN A 121 -21.61 -20.31 4.95
CA GLN A 121 -22.99 -19.81 4.85
C GLN A 121 -23.28 -18.58 5.72
N TYR A 122 -22.42 -18.26 6.70
CA TYR A 122 -22.55 -17.08 7.55
C TYR A 122 -21.82 -15.86 7.00
N VAL A 123 -21.06 -16.02 5.91
CA VAL A 123 -20.34 -14.94 5.24
C VAL A 123 -21.11 -14.51 3.99
N ASN A 124 -21.34 -13.21 3.84
CA ASN A 124 -21.96 -12.64 2.65
C ASN A 124 -21.16 -11.41 2.20
N CYS A 125 -20.05 -11.68 1.51
CA CYS A 125 -19.11 -10.67 1.07
C CYS A 125 -19.75 -9.66 0.11
N GLU A 126 -20.59 -10.11 -0.82
CA GLU A 126 -21.25 -9.19 -1.76
C GLU A 126 -22.18 -8.21 -1.05
N SER A 127 -22.91 -8.66 -0.03
CA SER A 127 -23.73 -7.78 0.80
C SER A 127 -22.89 -6.78 1.60
N ILE A 128 -21.76 -7.21 2.16
CA ILE A 128 -20.87 -6.34 2.93
C ILE A 128 -20.26 -5.26 2.03
N TRP A 129 -19.65 -5.66 0.92
CA TRP A 129 -19.00 -4.74 0.00
C TRP A 129 -19.96 -3.68 -0.53
N SER A 130 -21.15 -4.09 -0.95
CA SER A 130 -22.17 -3.16 -1.45
C SER A 130 -22.76 -2.25 -0.38
N SER A 131 -22.80 -2.68 0.88
CA SER A 131 -23.36 -1.87 1.99
C SER A 131 -22.38 -0.83 2.53
N TYR A 132 -21.08 -1.06 2.36
CA TYR A 132 -20.03 -0.22 2.93
C TYR A 132 -19.03 0.32 1.88
N ASN A 133 -19.36 0.20 0.60
CA ASN A 133 -18.53 0.65 -0.53
C ASN A 133 -17.09 0.11 -0.49
N VAL A 134 -16.89 -1.11 -0.02
CA VAL A 134 -15.55 -1.66 0.20
C VAL A 134 -14.84 -1.89 -1.13
N CYS A 135 -13.90 -1.01 -1.49
CA CYS A 135 -13.11 -1.08 -2.72
C CYS A 135 -13.99 -1.37 -3.96
N SER A 136 -15.05 -0.58 -4.15
CA SER A 136 -16.07 -0.81 -5.19
C SER A 136 -15.49 -0.97 -6.60
N ILE A 137 -14.36 -0.31 -6.87
CA ILE A 137 -13.60 -0.44 -8.12
C ILE A 137 -13.08 -1.86 -8.41
N VAL A 138 -13.01 -2.77 -7.44
CA VAL A 138 -12.77 -4.21 -7.68
C VAL A 138 -13.90 -5.10 -7.21
N THR A 139 -14.68 -4.70 -6.20
CA THR A 139 -15.69 -5.58 -5.58
C THR A 139 -17.07 -5.46 -6.23
N GLN A 140 -17.44 -4.33 -6.83
CA GLN A 140 -18.77 -4.15 -7.41
C GLN A 140 -18.93 -4.96 -8.71
N ALA A 141 -19.94 -5.84 -8.78
CA ALA A 141 -20.20 -6.66 -9.98
C ALA A 141 -20.76 -5.83 -11.14
N ALA A 142 -21.67 -4.90 -10.81
CA ALA A 142 -22.31 -4.03 -11.80
C ALA A 142 -21.28 -3.05 -12.41
N PRO A 143 -21.56 -2.49 -13.60
CA PRO A 143 -20.77 -1.39 -14.13
C PRO A 143 -20.64 -0.26 -13.10
N LEU A 144 -19.45 0.31 -12.97
CA LEU A 144 -19.15 1.47 -12.13
C LEU A 144 -18.69 2.59 -13.06
N ASN A 145 -19.38 3.73 -13.06
CA ASN A 145 -19.11 4.85 -13.98
C ASN A 145 -18.99 4.44 -15.47
N GLY A 146 -19.78 3.46 -15.90
CA GLY A 146 -19.76 2.95 -17.28
C GLY A 146 -18.72 1.85 -17.54
N GLU A 147 -17.86 1.53 -16.58
CA GLU A 147 -16.79 0.55 -16.71
C GLU A 147 -17.22 -0.85 -16.26
N ALA A 148 -17.04 -1.83 -17.15
CA ALA A 148 -17.21 -3.23 -16.81
C ALA A 148 -16.19 -3.68 -15.76
N LEU A 149 -16.59 -4.58 -14.87
CA LEU A 149 -15.73 -5.12 -13.81
C LEU A 149 -14.40 -5.69 -14.36
N ALA A 150 -14.44 -6.42 -15.47
CA ALA A 150 -13.23 -6.99 -16.07
C ALA A 150 -12.21 -5.92 -16.50
N THR A 151 -12.69 -4.78 -17.01
CA THR A 151 -11.83 -3.63 -17.35
C THR A 151 -11.18 -3.04 -16.11
N ARG A 152 -11.98 -2.84 -15.04
CA ARG A 152 -11.48 -2.28 -13.79
C ARG A 152 -10.44 -3.20 -13.12
N ILE A 153 -10.73 -4.49 -12.99
CA ILE A 153 -9.80 -5.47 -12.43
C ILE A 153 -8.47 -5.48 -13.19
N ALA A 154 -8.50 -5.49 -14.52
CA ALA A 154 -7.29 -5.50 -15.34
C ALA A 154 -6.46 -4.22 -15.18
N ALA A 155 -7.11 -3.06 -15.16
CA ALA A 155 -6.44 -1.77 -14.99
C ALA A 155 -5.89 -1.59 -13.56
N VAL A 156 -6.63 -1.99 -12.53
CA VAL A 156 -6.16 -1.98 -11.14
C VAL A 156 -4.96 -2.90 -10.96
N ALA A 157 -4.97 -4.10 -11.55
CA ALA A 157 -3.83 -5.01 -11.52
C ALA A 157 -2.58 -4.40 -12.18
N ALA A 158 -2.75 -3.72 -13.33
CA ALA A 158 -1.65 -3.04 -14.02
C ALA A 158 -1.08 -1.87 -13.20
N ALA A 159 -1.95 -1.05 -12.59
CA ALA A 159 -1.54 0.05 -11.73
C ALA A 159 -0.82 -0.44 -10.47
N GLN A 160 -1.35 -1.47 -9.81
CA GLN A 160 -0.72 -2.11 -8.64
C GLN A 160 0.71 -2.58 -8.94
N GLN A 161 0.89 -3.28 -10.06
CA GLN A 161 2.21 -3.68 -10.52
C GLN A 161 3.12 -2.47 -10.78
N ARG A 162 2.63 -1.43 -11.45
CA ARG A 162 3.44 -0.23 -11.72
C ARG A 162 3.82 0.51 -10.45
N TYR A 163 2.93 0.63 -9.47
CA TYR A 163 3.21 1.25 -8.18
C TYR A 163 4.35 0.53 -7.46
N ASN A 164 4.33 -0.81 -7.43
CA ASN A 164 5.43 -1.58 -6.85
C ASN A 164 6.76 -1.41 -7.60
N VAL A 165 6.73 -1.35 -8.94
CA VAL A 165 7.92 -1.04 -9.71
C VAL A 165 8.43 0.38 -9.42
N ILE A 166 7.54 1.36 -9.24
CA ILE A 166 7.91 2.72 -8.85
C ILE A 166 8.63 2.72 -7.49
N LEU A 167 8.15 1.97 -6.50
CA LEU A 167 8.81 1.88 -5.18
C LEU A 167 10.23 1.32 -5.30
N ALA A 168 10.43 0.28 -6.11
CA ALA A 168 11.76 -0.28 -6.37
C ALA A 168 12.69 0.71 -7.10
N GLU A 169 12.18 1.38 -8.13
CA GLU A 169 12.91 2.40 -8.88
C GLU A 169 13.32 3.59 -7.99
N GLU A 170 12.41 4.09 -7.17
CA GLU A 170 12.68 5.20 -6.26
C GLU A 170 13.68 4.78 -5.17
N SER A 171 13.52 3.61 -4.57
CA SER A 171 14.46 3.08 -3.58
C SER A 171 15.89 3.01 -4.14
N ALA A 172 16.04 2.51 -5.37
CA ALA A 172 17.33 2.52 -6.07
C ALA A 172 17.87 3.94 -6.32
N ALA A 173 17.00 4.89 -6.68
CA ALA A 173 17.38 6.28 -6.92
C ALA A 173 17.86 7.00 -5.65
N TYR A 174 17.20 6.78 -4.50
CA TYR A 174 17.62 7.31 -3.20
C TYR A 174 18.94 6.67 -2.75
N ASN A 175 19.10 5.34 -2.88
CA ASN A 175 20.34 4.65 -2.49
C ASN A 175 21.56 5.07 -3.32
N SER A 176 21.38 5.25 -4.63
CA SER A 176 22.45 5.76 -5.50
C SER A 176 22.61 7.28 -5.41
N ASN A 177 21.73 7.97 -4.68
CA ASN A 177 21.54 9.42 -4.65
C ASN A 177 21.49 10.07 -6.06
N SER A 178 20.95 9.36 -7.06
CA SER A 178 20.88 9.87 -8.44
C SER A 178 19.85 10.98 -8.61
N ASN A 179 18.89 11.08 -7.69
CA ASN A 179 17.91 12.15 -7.60
C ASN A 179 18.39 13.36 -6.78
N GLY A 180 19.56 13.29 -6.15
CA GLY A 180 20.14 14.33 -5.30
C GLY A 180 19.38 14.59 -4.00
N GLN A 181 18.47 13.69 -3.60
CA GLN A 181 17.60 13.88 -2.43
C GLN A 181 18.11 13.19 -1.16
N ASN A 182 19.13 12.32 -1.25
CA ASN A 182 19.63 11.53 -0.12
C ASN A 182 21.10 11.84 0.22
N PRO A 183 21.43 13.08 0.64
CA PRO A 183 22.81 13.45 0.97
C PRO A 183 23.33 12.75 2.25
N ASN A 184 22.43 12.26 3.11
CA ASN A 184 22.76 11.63 4.40
C ASN A 184 22.94 10.11 4.31
N GLY A 185 22.81 9.52 3.10
CA GLY A 185 23.02 8.09 2.89
C GLY A 185 22.01 7.19 3.63
N ILE A 186 20.76 7.64 3.77
CA ILE A 186 19.68 6.82 4.36
C ILE A 186 19.43 5.62 3.44
N GLU A 187 19.45 4.41 3.97
CA GLU A 187 19.15 3.23 3.16
C GLU A 187 17.64 3.13 2.93
N VAL A 188 17.20 3.07 1.67
CA VAL A 188 15.80 2.86 1.30
C VAL A 188 15.67 1.47 0.68
N ILE A 189 14.92 0.59 1.34
CA ILE A 189 14.81 -0.83 1.00
C ILE A 189 13.42 -1.07 0.48
N ALA A 190 13.28 -1.46 -0.79
CA ALA A 190 12.00 -1.93 -1.33
C ALA A 190 11.84 -3.42 -1.07
N GLU A 191 10.69 -3.82 -0.52
CA GLU A 191 10.31 -5.23 -0.42
C GLU A 191 10.16 -5.87 -1.81
N TYR A 192 9.53 -5.14 -2.73
CA TYR A 192 9.31 -5.59 -4.10
C TYR A 192 10.59 -5.53 -4.95
N VAL A 193 10.91 -6.63 -5.62
CA VAL A 193 12.02 -6.73 -6.58
C VAL A 193 11.48 -6.84 -8.01
N ASP A 194 10.68 -7.88 -8.25
CA ASP A 194 10.01 -8.17 -9.51
C ASP A 194 8.77 -9.06 -9.28
N GLU A 195 8.00 -9.31 -10.35
CA GLU A 195 6.80 -10.16 -10.29
C GLU A 195 7.08 -11.65 -10.01
N TYR A 196 8.33 -12.08 -10.04
CA TYR A 196 8.73 -13.48 -9.83
C TYR A 196 9.27 -13.73 -8.41
N THR A 197 9.49 -12.65 -7.65
CA THR A 197 10.03 -12.68 -6.30
C THR A 197 8.88 -12.53 -5.30
N PRO A 198 8.75 -13.45 -4.31
CA PRO A 198 7.72 -13.32 -3.27
C PRO A 198 7.85 -12.01 -2.49
N SER A 199 6.75 -11.26 -2.42
CA SER A 199 6.57 -10.03 -1.65
C SER A 199 5.08 -9.82 -1.36
N GLY A 200 4.72 -8.86 -0.51
CA GLY A 200 3.32 -8.43 -0.34
C GLY A 200 2.67 -8.01 -1.67
N GLY A 201 3.46 -7.56 -2.65
CA GLY A 201 2.98 -7.13 -3.97
C GLY A 201 2.74 -8.26 -4.95
N THR A 202 3.36 -9.43 -4.75
CA THR A 202 3.17 -10.63 -5.59
C THR A 202 2.31 -11.69 -4.89
N PHE A 203 2.05 -11.53 -3.59
CA PHE A 203 1.21 -12.43 -2.80
C PHE A 203 -0.25 -12.43 -3.29
N GLN A 204 -0.72 -13.59 -3.73
CA GLN A 204 -2.08 -13.77 -4.24
C GLN A 204 -3.06 -14.05 -3.10
N PHE A 205 -4.15 -13.29 -3.04
CA PHE A 205 -5.19 -13.49 -2.02
C PHE A 205 -6.22 -14.52 -2.49
N GLY A 206 -6.48 -15.52 -1.65
CA GLY A 206 -7.60 -16.45 -1.79
C GLY A 206 -8.56 -16.38 -0.59
N ALA A 207 -9.57 -17.24 -0.60
CA ALA A 207 -10.57 -17.30 0.46
C ALA A 207 -9.96 -17.46 1.87
N GLU A 208 -8.90 -18.25 2.01
CA GLU A 208 -8.26 -18.51 3.30
C GLU A 208 -7.41 -17.34 3.82
N GLN A 209 -7.16 -16.31 3.00
CA GLN A 209 -6.24 -15.22 3.31
C GLN A 209 -6.94 -13.95 3.82
N ILE A 210 -8.23 -13.78 3.52
CA ILE A 210 -9.02 -12.63 3.97
C ILE A 210 -9.87 -13.00 5.19
N ASN A 211 -10.27 -12.00 5.98
CA ASN A 211 -11.22 -12.20 7.07
C ASN A 211 -12.67 -12.31 6.53
N GLY A 212 -13.59 -12.91 7.29
CA GLY A 212 -15.00 -13.02 6.91
C GLY A 212 -15.90 -11.87 7.38
N GLY A 213 -15.36 -10.92 8.16
CA GLY A 213 -16.10 -9.79 8.71
C GLY A 213 -16.28 -8.65 7.73
N ASP A 214 -15.23 -8.29 6.99
CA ASP A 214 -15.27 -7.27 5.91
C ASP A 214 -15.01 -7.85 4.51
N CYS A 215 -14.58 -9.11 4.42
CA CYS A 215 -14.20 -9.77 3.17
C CYS A 215 -13.18 -8.97 2.33
N PHE A 216 -12.28 -8.25 2.98
CA PHE A 216 -11.32 -7.37 2.32
C PHE A 216 -9.96 -7.42 2.99
N HIS A 217 -9.89 -7.11 4.29
CA HIS A 217 -8.61 -7.08 4.98
C HIS A 217 -8.07 -8.51 5.19
N PRO A 218 -6.74 -8.70 5.12
CA PRO A 218 -6.11 -9.97 5.43
C PRO A 218 -6.45 -10.40 6.87
N ASN A 219 -6.63 -11.71 7.07
CA ASN A 219 -6.73 -12.24 8.42
C ASN A 219 -5.37 -12.20 9.15
N VAL A 220 -5.37 -12.50 10.45
CA VAL A 220 -4.16 -12.42 11.29
C VAL A 220 -3.02 -13.29 10.76
N ALA A 221 -3.30 -14.51 10.30
CA ALA A 221 -2.26 -15.39 9.76
C ALA A 221 -1.64 -14.82 8.48
N THR A 222 -2.44 -14.21 7.61
CA THR A 222 -1.96 -13.54 6.41
C THR A 222 -1.22 -12.25 6.71
N GLN A 223 -1.62 -11.49 7.74
CA GLN A 223 -0.84 -10.33 8.21
C GLN A 223 0.54 -10.76 8.71
N SER A 224 0.63 -11.87 9.46
CA SER A 224 1.93 -12.43 9.86
C SER A 224 2.78 -12.86 8.67
N LEU A 225 2.18 -13.50 7.67
CA LEU A 225 2.90 -13.89 6.45
C LEU A 225 3.42 -12.68 5.67
N ILE A 226 2.63 -11.61 5.53
CA ILE A 226 3.07 -10.38 4.87
C ILE A 226 4.21 -9.72 5.66
N ALA A 227 4.11 -9.69 6.99
CA ALA A 227 5.20 -9.21 7.84
C ALA A 227 6.47 -10.05 7.66
N ASP A 228 6.37 -11.37 7.52
CA ASP A 228 7.51 -12.24 7.24
C ASP A 228 8.13 -11.96 5.86
N LEU A 229 7.33 -11.65 4.84
CA LEU A 229 7.83 -11.26 3.52
C LEU A 229 8.63 -9.95 3.59
N MET A 230 8.08 -8.94 4.27
CA MET A 230 8.77 -7.66 4.50
C MET A 230 10.07 -7.85 5.31
N TRP A 231 10.01 -8.63 6.40
CA TRP A 231 11.17 -8.91 7.23
C TRP A 231 12.29 -9.58 6.46
N ASN A 232 11.97 -10.57 5.62
CA ASN A 232 12.97 -11.29 4.83
C ASN A 232 13.56 -10.45 3.68
N ALA A 233 12.86 -9.42 3.23
CA ALA A 233 13.38 -8.47 2.23
C ALA A 233 14.28 -7.39 2.85
N ASN A 234 14.23 -7.20 4.17
CA ASN A 234 15.02 -6.19 4.86
C ASN A 234 16.52 -6.56 4.87
N SER A 235 17.36 -5.77 4.20
CA SER A 235 18.82 -5.91 4.24
C SER A 235 19.44 -5.43 5.56
N ASP A 236 18.72 -4.61 6.31
CA ASP A 236 19.07 -4.10 7.63
C ASP A 236 18.42 -4.95 8.73
N MET A 237 18.81 -6.22 8.83
CA MET A 237 18.34 -7.10 9.90
C MET A 237 19.10 -6.79 11.21
N PRO A 238 18.41 -6.35 12.29
CA PRO A 238 19.04 -6.15 13.61
C PRO A 238 19.45 -7.47 14.29
#